data_AF-A0A1Z9HXN4-F1
#
_entry.id   AF-A0A1Z9HXN4-F1
#
_cell.length_a   1.000
_cell.length_b   1.000
_cell.length_c   1.000
_cell.angle_alpha   90.00
_cell.angle_beta   90.00
_cell.angle_gamma   90.00
#
_symmetry.space_group_name_H-M   'P 1'
#
loop_
_entity.id
_entity.type
_entity.pdbx_description
1 polymer ?
#
loop_
_entity_poly.entity_id
_entity_poly.type
_entity_poly.pdbx_seq_one_letter_code
_entity_poly.pdbx_strand_id
1 'polypeptide(L)'
;MPYYKFKPEDLIYSTVKTNPKRNIIIFDGKVYIDSFINSKGKFNNLLATKQGFISLYELNVDRAIDTSGEPPGMGSVYQFVSKDSSRIAFKTISTSEFDASNQYKYGDVIKSPYPLTASITRVEIPALAVKEVTHDEIPGMYRKVGSLAKRKILALRNIFDKYTHISPHYAFNSASYPHTVELGNNYLKKVNWDKSEQQIGLIEIPGILFGSAIKKGSVKLKYYITGTLAAELHDKNRNGELLQVSGTYNATTNKDKVAGVVLYNEGFIALTGSWNLNAGFQDQYISAGTHTHPSWVYFGVGANDDLSAGVVTGSAFQIEYEGVNNVPTLTMFAHAPKNSLNNSTNPTFIDATTEVSGNIFIKSFHESKKAKIKHMSHSKFHNQTGSFEKQTYISQIGIYDENNNLIAIAKLANPVRKTESRDLTFKLKLDF
;
A
#
# COMPACT_ATOMS: atom_id res chain seq x y z
N MET A 1 -6.32 -3.16 -42.31
CA MET A 1 -5.12 -3.57 -41.55
C MET A 1 -5.33 -5.02 -41.12
N PRO A 2 -4.32 -5.90 -41.21
CA PRO A 2 -4.47 -7.29 -40.79
C PRO A 2 -4.52 -7.40 -39.27
N TYR A 3 -5.44 -8.23 -38.76
CA TYR A 3 -5.56 -8.57 -37.34
C TYR A 3 -4.89 -9.92 -37.07
N TYR A 4 -4.15 -10.01 -35.98
CA TYR A 4 -3.53 -11.26 -35.52
C TYR A 4 -4.05 -11.57 -34.12
N LYS A 5 -4.65 -12.75 -33.96
CA LYS A 5 -5.14 -13.21 -32.67
C LYS A 5 -3.95 -13.70 -31.83
N PHE A 6 -3.85 -13.23 -30.59
CA PHE A 6 -2.90 -13.77 -29.62
C PHE A 6 -3.20 -15.25 -29.38
N LYS A 7 -2.15 -16.06 -29.40
CA LYS A 7 -2.22 -17.46 -28.97
C LYS A 7 -1.98 -17.56 -27.46
N PRO A 8 -2.37 -18.67 -26.81
CA PRO A 8 -2.11 -18.87 -25.38
C PRO A 8 -0.64 -18.69 -24.99
N GLU A 9 0.31 -19.07 -25.85
CA GLU A 9 1.74 -18.90 -25.63
C GLU A 9 2.23 -17.44 -25.73
N ASP A 10 1.45 -16.54 -26.33
CA ASP A 10 1.82 -15.14 -26.52
C ASP A 10 1.48 -14.28 -25.31
N LEU A 11 0.63 -14.79 -24.40
CA LEU A 11 0.14 -14.09 -23.21
C LEU A 11 0.73 -14.72 -21.96
N ILE A 12 1.62 -14.00 -21.29
CA ILE A 12 2.20 -14.42 -20.02
C ILE A 12 1.65 -13.53 -18.90
N TYR A 13 0.89 -14.16 -18.02
CA TYR A 13 0.46 -13.58 -16.76
C TYR A 13 1.52 -13.89 -15.71
N SER A 14 2.14 -12.84 -15.17
CA SER A 14 3.16 -12.96 -14.13
C SER A 14 2.88 -11.95 -13.02
N THR A 15 3.35 -12.24 -11.81
CA THR A 15 3.26 -11.29 -10.70
C THR A 15 4.66 -10.94 -10.24
N VAL A 16 5.01 -9.66 -10.32
CA VAL A 16 6.27 -9.15 -9.81
C VAL A 16 6.09 -8.87 -8.31
N LYS A 17 6.84 -9.61 -7.48
CA LYS A 17 6.88 -9.38 -6.04
C LYS A 17 8.02 -8.43 -5.69
N THR A 18 7.68 -7.25 -5.19
CA THR A 18 8.63 -6.25 -4.71
C THR A 18 8.57 -6.17 -3.19
N ASN A 19 9.71 -5.87 -2.56
CA ASN A 19 9.80 -5.75 -1.10
C ASN A 19 10.34 -4.36 -0.72
N PRO A 20 9.49 -3.30 -0.77
CA PRO A 20 9.92 -1.96 -0.41
C PRO A 20 10.32 -1.91 1.07
N LYS A 21 11.52 -1.40 1.36
CA LYS A 21 11.98 -1.15 2.72
C LYS A 21 11.33 0.11 3.27
N ARG A 22 10.88 0.05 4.51
CA ARG A 22 10.33 1.18 5.26
C ARG A 22 11.12 1.37 6.55
N ASN A 23 11.42 2.62 6.86
CA ASN A 23 12.06 3.03 8.09
C ASN A 23 11.24 4.14 8.75
N ILE A 24 10.66 3.87 9.90
CA ILE A 24 9.84 4.84 10.63
C ILE A 24 10.56 5.21 11.92
N ILE A 25 10.79 6.50 12.14
CA ILE A 25 11.38 7.03 13.36
C ILE A 25 10.29 7.80 14.11
N ILE A 26 10.17 7.55 15.41
CA ILE A 26 9.25 8.23 16.31
C ILE A 26 10.11 8.92 17.36
N PHE A 27 10.00 10.24 17.46
CA PHE A 27 10.77 11.05 18.39
C PHE A 27 9.99 12.30 18.76
N ASP A 28 9.94 12.61 20.06
CA ASP A 28 9.34 13.85 20.57
C ASP A 28 7.91 14.12 20.07
N GLY A 29 7.04 13.10 20.12
CA GLY A 29 5.65 13.23 19.64
C GLY A 29 5.49 13.39 18.12
N LYS A 30 6.56 13.16 17.35
CA LYS A 30 6.58 13.28 15.88
C LYS A 30 6.98 11.96 15.25
N VAL A 31 6.39 11.70 14.08
CA VAL A 31 6.68 10.54 13.24
C VAL A 31 7.42 11.00 11.99
N TYR A 32 8.43 10.24 11.58
CA TYR A 32 9.19 10.44 10.35
C TYR A 32 9.19 9.13 9.58
N ILE A 33 8.58 9.12 8.40
CA ILE A 33 8.55 7.96 7.51
C ILE A 33 9.67 8.12 6.49
N ASP A 34 10.54 7.12 6.37
CA ASP A 34 11.71 7.08 5.50
C ASP A 34 12.64 8.29 5.67
N SER A 35 12.74 8.80 6.91
CA SER A 35 13.48 10.03 7.27
C SER A 35 13.03 11.27 6.50
N PHE A 36 11.83 11.24 5.90
CA PHE A 36 11.29 12.35 5.14
C PHE A 36 10.86 13.48 6.08
N ILE A 37 11.27 14.69 5.74
CA ILE A 37 10.83 15.93 6.40
C ILE A 37 9.98 16.68 5.38
N ASN A 38 8.80 17.11 5.81
CA ASN A 38 7.88 17.83 4.95
C ASN A 38 8.55 19.09 4.37
N SER A 39 8.55 19.18 3.04
CA SER A 39 9.15 20.29 2.30
C SER A 39 8.27 21.54 2.39
N LYS A 40 8.91 22.71 2.55
CA LYS A 40 8.19 23.98 2.61
C LYS A 40 7.81 24.46 1.21
N GLY A 41 6.51 24.64 0.98
CA GLY A 41 5.95 25.25 -0.22
C GLY A 41 5.58 26.72 -0.02
N LYS A 42 4.97 27.34 -1.03
CA LYS A 42 4.37 28.68 -0.93
C LYS A 42 3.29 28.73 0.17
N PHE A 43 2.57 27.63 0.38
CA PHE A 43 1.52 27.50 1.40
C PHE A 43 1.92 26.63 2.60
N ASN A 44 3.13 26.83 3.11
CA ASN A 44 3.77 26.12 4.24
C ASN A 44 4.16 24.67 3.98
N ASN A 45 3.24 23.76 3.68
CA ASN A 45 3.60 22.36 3.39
C ASN A 45 3.20 21.98 1.98
N LEU A 46 4.18 21.55 1.19
CA LEU A 46 4.01 21.13 -0.19
C LEU A 46 2.92 20.06 -0.37
N LEU A 47 2.83 19.09 0.54
CA LEU A 47 1.85 17.99 0.45
C LEU A 47 0.59 18.24 1.29
N ALA A 48 0.51 19.39 1.96
CA ALA A 48 -0.56 19.74 2.89
C ALA A 48 -0.80 18.75 4.06
N THR A 49 0.11 17.80 4.33
CA THR A 49 -0.03 16.79 5.40
C THR A 49 0.61 17.21 6.72
N LYS A 50 0.31 16.52 7.83
CA LYS A 50 1.12 16.65 9.05
C LYS A 50 2.44 15.89 8.88
N GLN A 51 3.50 16.27 9.60
CA GLN A 51 4.76 15.52 9.61
C GLN A 51 4.50 14.06 10.01
N GLY A 52 5.03 13.10 9.25
CA GLY A 52 4.81 11.67 9.46
C GLY A 52 3.54 11.11 8.82
N PHE A 53 2.77 11.94 8.10
CA PHE A 53 1.59 11.51 7.36
C PHE A 53 1.84 11.53 5.86
N ILE A 54 1.41 10.48 5.19
CA ILE A 54 1.39 10.39 3.73
C ILE A 54 0.03 10.84 3.19
N SER A 55 0.05 11.57 2.07
CA SER A 55 -1.17 11.96 1.35
C SER A 55 -1.67 10.78 0.53
N LEU A 56 -2.97 10.50 0.57
CA LEU A 56 -3.54 9.36 -0.17
C LEU A 56 -3.69 9.64 -1.67
N TYR A 57 -3.93 10.90 -2.04
CA TYR A 57 -4.27 11.27 -3.43
C TYR A 57 -3.39 12.37 -4.02
N GLU A 58 -2.58 13.06 -3.20
CA GLU A 58 -1.68 14.14 -3.66
C GLU A 58 -2.35 15.20 -4.57
N LEU A 59 -3.65 15.46 -4.37
CA LEU A 59 -4.41 16.40 -5.23
C LEU A 59 -4.13 17.88 -4.92
N ASN A 60 -3.74 18.20 -3.69
CA ASN A 60 -3.46 19.57 -3.24
C ASN A 60 -1.98 19.79 -2.96
N VAL A 61 -1.17 19.64 -4.02
CA VAL A 61 0.24 20.01 -3.97
C VAL A 61 0.38 21.54 -4.05
N ASP A 62 1.10 22.13 -3.09
CA ASP A 62 1.34 23.57 -2.93
C ASP A 62 0.09 24.43 -3.11
N ARG A 63 -0.97 24.09 -2.38
CA ARG A 63 -2.27 24.78 -2.46
C ARG A 63 -2.74 25.26 -1.09
N ALA A 64 -3.47 26.37 -1.07
CA ALA A 64 -4.10 26.89 0.15
C ALA A 64 -5.25 25.97 0.59
N ILE A 65 -5.06 25.19 1.64
CA ILE A 65 -6.12 24.29 2.12
C ILE A 65 -7.29 25.09 2.69
N ASP A 66 -8.44 24.98 2.02
CA ASP A 66 -9.67 25.59 2.49
C ASP A 66 -10.21 24.89 3.75
N THR A 67 -10.05 25.56 4.89
CA THR A 67 -10.64 25.16 6.16
C THR A 67 -12.07 25.69 6.32
N SER A 68 -12.47 26.71 5.56
CA SER A 68 -13.84 27.24 5.56
C SER A 68 -14.79 26.25 4.89
N GLY A 69 -16.02 26.10 5.39
CA GLY A 69 -16.99 25.13 4.90
C GLY A 69 -17.57 25.48 3.52
N GLU A 70 -16.95 26.39 2.78
CA GLU A 70 -17.44 26.89 1.51
C GLU A 70 -17.17 25.87 0.38
N PRO A 71 -17.91 25.92 -0.73
CA PRO A 71 -17.56 25.17 -1.95
C PRO A 71 -16.20 25.65 -2.48
N PRO A 72 -15.47 24.82 -3.24
CA PRO A 72 -14.08 25.09 -3.60
C PRO A 72 -13.92 26.35 -4.46
N GLY A 73 -13.72 27.48 -3.79
CA GLY A 73 -13.32 28.76 -4.38
C GLY A 73 -11.82 28.77 -4.60
N MET A 74 -11.36 28.13 -5.69
CA MET A 74 -9.98 28.16 -6.21
C MET A 74 -8.85 27.58 -5.32
N GLY A 75 -9.10 27.29 -4.03
CA GLY A 75 -8.06 27.02 -3.02
C GLY A 75 -7.68 25.55 -2.77
N SER A 76 -8.61 24.59 -2.75
CA SER A 76 -8.30 23.17 -2.51
C SER A 76 -9.29 22.23 -3.22
N VAL A 77 -8.82 21.03 -3.56
CA VAL A 77 -9.56 19.94 -4.19
C VAL A 77 -9.95 18.92 -3.11
N TYR A 78 -11.24 18.79 -2.83
CA TYR A 78 -11.76 17.83 -1.85
C TYR A 78 -13.13 17.31 -2.28
N GLN A 79 -13.48 16.13 -1.76
CA GLN A 79 -14.82 15.59 -1.92
C GLN A 79 -15.80 16.35 -1.03
N PHE A 80 -16.93 16.74 -1.61
CA PHE A 80 -18.01 17.41 -0.90
C PHE A 80 -19.36 16.94 -1.42
N VAL A 81 -20.39 17.07 -0.59
CA VAL A 81 -21.79 16.92 -0.98
C VAL A 81 -22.55 18.13 -0.43
N SER A 82 -23.37 18.76 -1.26
CA SER A 82 -24.24 19.84 -0.80
C SER A 82 -25.55 19.28 -0.29
N LYS A 83 -26.06 19.83 0.82
CA LYS A 83 -27.40 19.51 1.29
C LYS A 83 -28.44 20.17 0.39
N ASP A 84 -29.05 19.37 -0.48
CA ASP A 84 -30.05 19.80 -1.46
C ASP A 84 -31.46 19.26 -1.15
N SER A 85 -32.45 19.57 -1.99
CA SER A 85 -33.88 19.36 -1.76
C SER A 85 -34.32 17.92 -2.02
N SER A 86 -33.40 17.12 -2.54
CA SER A 86 -33.58 15.70 -2.82
C SER A 86 -33.86 14.85 -1.59
N ARG A 87 -33.66 15.38 -0.37
CA ARG A 87 -33.93 14.72 0.93
C ARG A 87 -33.32 13.32 1.05
N ILE A 88 -32.17 13.10 0.42
CA ILE A 88 -31.46 11.82 0.50
C ILE A 88 -30.65 11.80 1.80
N ALA A 89 -30.94 10.83 2.67
CA ALA A 89 -30.25 10.65 3.94
C ALA A 89 -29.95 9.17 4.20
N PHE A 90 -28.93 8.88 5.00
CA PHE A 90 -28.70 7.52 5.49
C PHE A 90 -29.85 7.10 6.42
N LYS A 91 -30.25 5.82 6.35
CA LYS A 91 -31.33 5.25 7.18
C LYS A 91 -31.12 5.44 8.68
N THR A 92 -29.88 5.63 9.12
CA THR A 92 -29.50 5.83 10.53
C THR A 92 -29.74 7.24 11.05
N ILE A 93 -30.07 8.20 10.18
CA ILE A 93 -30.37 9.59 10.57
C ILE A 93 -31.88 9.74 10.70
N SER A 94 -32.34 10.24 11.85
CA SER A 94 -33.76 10.54 12.04
C SER A 94 -34.20 11.74 11.18
N THR A 95 -35.48 11.82 10.80
CA THR A 95 -36.01 13.00 10.10
C THR A 95 -35.82 14.29 10.88
N SER A 96 -35.93 14.24 12.21
CA SER A 96 -35.65 15.36 13.10
C SER A 96 -34.20 15.82 13.06
N GLU A 97 -33.24 14.89 12.98
CA GLU A 97 -31.81 15.24 12.83
C GLU A 97 -31.50 15.74 11.41
N PHE A 98 -32.16 15.17 10.40
CA PHE A 98 -32.02 15.63 9.02
C PHE A 98 -32.54 17.06 8.86
N ASP A 99 -33.67 17.41 9.46
CA ASP A 99 -34.24 18.76 9.36
C ASP A 99 -33.63 19.75 10.37
N ALA A 100 -32.75 19.29 11.28
CA ALA A 100 -32.09 20.15 12.25
C ALA A 100 -31.07 21.08 11.61
N SER A 101 -31.23 22.39 11.84
CA SER A 101 -30.29 23.43 11.43
C SER A 101 -28.98 23.44 12.23
N ASN A 102 -28.90 22.63 13.29
CA ASN A 102 -27.72 22.51 14.16
C ASN A 102 -26.63 21.59 13.59
N GLN A 103 -26.95 20.75 12.60
CA GLN A 103 -25.95 19.92 11.92
C GLN A 103 -25.56 20.54 10.58
N TYR A 104 -26.51 20.65 9.65
CA TYR A 104 -26.31 21.23 8.32
C TYR A 104 -27.59 21.91 7.86
N LYS A 105 -27.51 23.13 7.33
CA LYS A 105 -28.62 23.85 6.71
C LYS A 105 -28.74 23.50 5.24
N TYR A 106 -29.90 23.79 4.67
CA TYR A 106 -30.10 23.69 3.23
C TYR A 106 -29.11 24.60 2.49
N GLY A 107 -28.43 24.05 1.48
CA GLY A 107 -27.36 24.74 0.75
C GLY A 107 -25.96 24.57 1.36
N ASP A 108 -25.84 24.02 2.57
CA ASP A 108 -24.53 23.80 3.20
C ASP A 108 -23.73 22.75 2.44
N VAL A 109 -22.42 23.00 2.33
CA VAL A 109 -21.46 22.06 1.76
C VAL A 109 -20.89 21.18 2.88
N ILE A 110 -21.24 19.90 2.82
CA ILE A 110 -20.73 18.86 3.72
C ILE A 110 -19.43 18.33 3.11
N LYS A 111 -18.31 18.55 3.79
CA LYS A 111 -16.99 18.07 3.36
C LYS A 111 -16.49 16.94 4.24
N SER A 112 -15.79 16.00 3.63
CA SER A 112 -15.02 14.97 4.35
C SER A 112 -13.78 15.60 4.99
N PRO A 113 -13.24 15.04 6.10
CA PRO A 113 -11.97 15.50 6.66
C PRO A 113 -10.89 15.49 5.58
N TYR A 114 -10.29 16.65 5.32
CA TYR A 114 -9.21 16.83 4.35
C TYR A 114 -8.02 17.51 5.04
N PRO A 115 -6.76 17.14 4.74
CA PRO A 115 -6.33 16.14 3.77
C PRO A 115 -6.60 14.71 4.21
N LEU A 116 -6.93 13.85 3.24
CA LEU A 116 -7.01 12.42 3.44
C LEU A 116 -5.59 11.87 3.55
N THR A 117 -5.21 11.50 4.77
CA THR A 117 -3.86 11.09 5.11
C THR A 117 -3.83 9.77 5.87
N ALA A 118 -2.71 9.06 5.76
CA ALA A 118 -2.43 7.89 6.58
C ALA A 118 -1.10 8.06 7.32
N SER A 119 -1.04 7.58 8.55
CA SER A 119 0.19 7.47 9.35
C SER A 119 0.07 6.26 10.25
N ILE A 120 1.21 5.77 10.72
CA ILE A 120 1.26 4.85 11.84
C ILE A 120 0.61 5.49 13.09
N THR A 121 -0.07 4.67 13.89
CA THR A 121 -0.66 5.09 15.16
C THR A 121 -0.31 4.10 16.25
N ARG A 122 0.00 4.57 17.45
CA ARG A 122 0.11 3.75 18.65
C ARG A 122 -1.20 3.86 19.44
N VAL A 123 -1.65 2.73 19.98
CA VAL A 123 -2.72 2.66 20.95
C VAL A 123 -2.17 2.00 22.21
N GLU A 124 -2.20 2.73 23.32
CA GLU A 124 -1.93 2.13 24.63
C GLU A 124 -3.18 1.45 25.16
N ILE A 125 -3.02 0.21 25.59
CA ILE A 125 -4.06 -0.57 26.22
C ILE A 125 -3.60 -0.80 27.67
N PRO A 126 -4.17 -0.12 28.67
CA PRO A 126 -3.75 -0.28 30.06
C PRO A 126 -4.13 -1.66 30.59
N ALA A 127 -3.42 -2.12 31.63
CA ALA A 127 -3.81 -3.32 32.36
C ALA A 127 -5.16 -3.10 33.08
N LEU A 128 -5.98 -4.15 33.18
CA LEU A 128 -7.21 -4.12 33.99
C LEU A 128 -6.85 -4.30 35.47
N ALA A 129 -7.25 -3.35 36.31
CA ALA A 129 -7.10 -3.44 37.77
C ALA A 129 -8.11 -4.42 38.41
N VAL A 130 -9.26 -4.64 37.76
CA VAL A 130 -10.30 -5.58 38.17
C VAL A 130 -10.77 -6.31 36.92
N LYS A 131 -10.86 -7.65 36.97
CA LYS A 131 -11.54 -8.42 35.92
C LYS A 131 -12.98 -7.94 35.89
N GLU A 132 -13.39 -7.27 34.81
CA GLU A 132 -14.82 -7.02 34.58
C GLU A 132 -15.52 -8.39 34.54
N VAL A 133 -16.19 -8.68 35.66
CA VAL A 133 -16.88 -9.89 36.14
C VAL A 133 -17.16 -11.01 35.13
N THR A 134 -16.76 -12.23 35.55
CA THR A 134 -17.26 -13.55 35.13
C THR A 134 -18.78 -13.65 35.23
N HIS A 135 -19.48 -13.55 34.10
CA HIS A 135 -20.76 -14.22 33.96
C HIS A 135 -20.65 -15.10 32.71
N ASP A 136 -21.10 -16.35 32.84
CA ASP A 136 -21.19 -17.30 31.75
C ASP A 136 -21.80 -16.61 30.53
N GLU A 137 -21.10 -16.68 29.40
CA GLU A 137 -21.50 -16.06 28.13
C GLU A 137 -22.83 -16.69 27.68
N ILE A 138 -23.97 -16.10 28.08
CA ILE A 138 -25.27 -16.46 27.53
C ILE A 138 -25.29 -15.98 26.07
N PRO A 139 -25.53 -16.87 25.08
CA PRO A 139 -25.63 -16.49 23.68
C PRO A 139 -26.69 -15.40 23.48
N GLY A 140 -26.29 -14.24 22.93
CA GLY A 140 -27.20 -13.13 22.61
C GLY A 140 -27.08 -11.89 23.50
N MET A 141 -26.27 -11.89 24.56
CA MET A 141 -25.96 -10.66 25.32
C MET A 141 -24.73 -9.94 24.76
N TYR A 142 -24.81 -8.62 24.64
CA TYR A 142 -23.69 -7.76 24.26
C TYR A 142 -23.00 -7.19 25.50
N ARG A 143 -21.67 -7.36 25.58
CA ARG A 143 -20.84 -6.76 26.64
C ARG A 143 -20.39 -5.36 26.23
N LYS A 144 -20.86 -4.32 26.93
CA LYS A 144 -20.39 -2.95 26.71
C LYS A 144 -18.99 -2.78 27.31
N VAL A 145 -17.96 -2.97 26.49
CA VAL A 145 -16.57 -2.69 26.87
C VAL A 145 -16.38 -1.18 26.98
N GLY A 146 -16.04 -0.69 28.18
CA GLY A 146 -16.00 0.75 28.47
C GLY A 146 -14.91 1.53 27.73
N SER A 147 -13.74 0.92 27.46
CA SER A 147 -12.61 1.58 26.79
C SER A 147 -12.57 1.30 25.29
N LEU A 148 -12.44 2.36 24.46
CA LEU A 148 -12.19 2.27 23.02
C LEU A 148 -10.95 1.44 22.69
N ALA A 149 -9.86 1.64 23.43
CA ALA A 149 -8.61 0.90 23.24
C ALA A 149 -8.80 -0.62 23.49
N LYS A 150 -9.62 -0.99 24.47
CA LYS A 150 -9.93 -2.40 24.77
C LYS A 150 -10.82 -3.04 23.69
N ARG A 151 -11.74 -2.28 23.08
CA ARG A 151 -12.53 -2.77 21.93
C ARG A 151 -11.63 -3.16 20.75
N LYS A 152 -10.55 -2.41 20.50
CA LYS A 152 -9.59 -2.70 19.43
C LYS A 152 -8.90 -4.06 19.63
N ILE A 153 -8.37 -4.35 20.82
CA ILE A 153 -7.69 -5.63 21.07
C ILE A 153 -8.67 -6.82 21.09
N LEU A 154 -9.87 -6.65 21.63
CA LEU A 154 -10.89 -7.70 21.62
C LEU A 154 -11.36 -8.02 20.20
N ALA A 155 -11.44 -7.02 19.31
CA ALA A 155 -11.75 -7.24 17.89
C ALA A 155 -10.67 -8.09 17.19
N LEU A 156 -9.43 -8.09 17.68
CA LEU A 156 -8.35 -8.90 17.13
C LEU A 156 -8.30 -10.33 17.69
N ARG A 157 -9.15 -10.71 18.65
CA ARG A 157 -9.12 -12.04 19.31
C ARG A 157 -9.05 -13.19 18.30
N ASN A 158 -9.98 -13.22 17.34
CA ASN A 158 -10.03 -14.28 16.33
C ASN A 158 -8.78 -14.29 15.42
N ILE A 159 -8.21 -13.11 15.16
CA ILE A 159 -6.99 -12.98 14.35
C ILE A 159 -5.79 -13.52 15.12
N PHE A 160 -5.64 -13.16 16.40
CA PHE A 160 -4.62 -13.74 17.28
C PHE A 160 -4.74 -15.26 17.34
N ASP A 161 -5.94 -15.77 17.59
CA ASP A 161 -6.18 -17.21 17.73
C ASP A 161 -5.90 -17.97 16.42
N LYS A 162 -6.16 -17.35 15.26
CA LYS A 162 -5.79 -17.91 13.94
C LYS A 162 -4.29 -18.19 13.82
N TYR A 163 -3.42 -17.36 14.41
CA TYR A 163 -1.96 -17.50 14.30
C TYR A 163 -1.34 -18.40 15.37
N THR A 164 -2.13 -18.99 16.27
CA THR A 164 -1.65 -19.91 17.32
C THR A 164 -0.91 -21.14 16.79
N HIS A 165 -1.24 -21.60 15.57
CA HIS A 165 -0.55 -22.69 14.89
C HIS A 165 0.89 -22.36 14.51
N ILE A 166 1.24 -21.06 14.40
CA ILE A 166 2.59 -20.59 14.07
C ILE A 166 3.41 -20.42 15.34
N SER A 167 2.82 -19.81 16.38
CA SER A 167 3.46 -19.64 17.68
C SER A 167 2.41 -19.59 18.80
N PRO A 168 2.67 -20.23 19.96
CA PRO A 168 1.84 -20.09 21.15
C PRO A 168 1.71 -18.64 21.66
N HIS A 169 2.66 -17.76 21.36
CA HIS A 169 2.63 -16.35 21.81
C HIS A 169 1.50 -15.53 21.16
N TYR A 170 0.90 -16.04 20.09
CA TYR A 170 -0.32 -15.48 19.52
C TYR A 170 -1.57 -15.80 20.32
N ALA A 171 -1.57 -16.83 21.17
CA ALA A 171 -2.75 -17.21 21.96
C ALA A 171 -3.28 -16.01 22.72
N PHE A 172 -4.56 -15.68 22.48
CA PHE A 172 -5.17 -14.50 23.08
C PHE A 172 -5.32 -14.67 24.60
N ASN A 173 -5.75 -15.86 25.03
CA ASN A 173 -5.79 -16.25 26.43
C ASN A 173 -5.54 -17.76 26.59
N SER A 174 -5.65 -18.27 27.82
CA SER A 174 -5.45 -19.70 28.11
C SER A 174 -6.44 -20.65 27.43
N ALA A 175 -7.61 -20.17 26.99
CA ALA A 175 -8.59 -20.98 26.26
C ALA A 175 -8.21 -21.11 24.77
N SER A 176 -7.53 -20.12 24.21
CA SER A 176 -7.08 -20.11 22.80
C SER A 176 -6.01 -21.16 22.49
N TYR A 177 -5.25 -21.59 23.49
CA TYR A 177 -4.23 -22.62 23.37
C TYR A 177 -4.32 -23.58 24.57
N PRO A 178 -5.29 -24.51 24.56
CA PRO A 178 -5.58 -25.37 25.70
C PRO A 178 -4.60 -26.54 25.83
N HIS A 179 -3.55 -26.61 25.00
CA HIS A 179 -2.73 -27.80 24.85
C HIS A 179 -1.86 -28.05 26.10
N THR A 180 -2.37 -28.90 27.00
CA THR A 180 -1.57 -29.76 27.86
C THR A 180 -1.43 -31.10 27.13
N VAL A 181 -0.33 -31.33 26.40
CA VAL A 181 0.03 -32.72 26.07
C VAL A 181 0.70 -33.28 27.32
N GLU A 182 0.10 -34.30 27.93
CA GLU A 182 0.79 -35.12 28.93
C GLU A 182 1.81 -36.01 28.21
N LEU A 183 3.10 -35.67 28.35
CA LEU A 183 4.23 -36.53 27.99
C LEU A 183 5.02 -36.83 29.27
N GLY A 184 4.41 -37.64 30.15
CA GLY A 184 4.99 -37.96 31.46
C GLY A 184 5.11 -36.73 32.39
N ASN A 185 6.15 -36.71 33.24
CA ASN A 185 6.37 -35.68 34.27
C ASN A 185 6.77 -34.28 33.73
N ASN A 186 6.73 -34.06 32.41
CA ASN A 186 7.07 -32.79 31.77
C ASN A 186 5.83 -32.19 31.09
N TYR A 187 5.17 -31.28 31.78
CA TYR A 187 4.01 -30.56 31.27
C TYR A 187 4.43 -29.54 30.21
N LEU A 188 3.89 -29.63 28.98
CA LEU A 188 3.94 -28.51 28.03
C LEU A 188 3.19 -27.32 28.64
N LYS A 189 3.85 -26.17 28.67
CA LYS A 189 3.48 -25.01 29.47
C LYS A 189 2.17 -24.40 28.93
N LYS A 190 1.07 -24.56 29.67
CA LYS A 190 -0.16 -23.78 29.47
C LYS A 190 0.19 -22.30 29.38
N VAL A 191 -0.35 -21.59 28.40
CA VAL A 191 -0.18 -20.13 28.32
C VAL A 191 -0.87 -19.49 29.54
N ASN A 192 -0.13 -18.68 30.29
CA ASN A 192 -0.58 -18.07 31.55
C ASN A 192 -0.84 -16.56 31.39
N TRP A 193 -1.33 -16.15 30.22
CA TRP A 193 -1.61 -14.75 29.92
C TRP A 193 -3.02 -14.59 29.38
N ASP A 194 -3.53 -13.37 29.52
CA ASP A 194 -4.77 -12.91 28.89
C ASP A 194 -4.54 -11.52 28.30
N LYS A 195 -4.56 -11.43 26.96
CA LYS A 195 -4.34 -10.18 26.22
C LYS A 195 -5.49 -9.18 26.42
N SER A 196 -6.66 -9.61 26.89
CA SER A 196 -7.73 -8.68 27.27
C SER A 196 -7.42 -7.94 28.57
N GLU A 197 -6.67 -8.57 29.49
CA GLU A 197 -6.37 -8.04 30.83
C GLU A 197 -5.01 -7.33 30.89
N GLN A 198 -4.03 -7.82 30.14
CA GLN A 198 -2.66 -7.30 30.16
C GLN A 198 -2.54 -5.90 29.56
N GLN A 199 -1.47 -5.20 29.96
CA GLN A 199 -1.05 -3.97 29.29
C GLN A 199 -0.41 -4.32 27.95
N ILE A 200 -0.82 -3.63 26.89
CA ILE A 200 -0.35 -3.86 25.53
C ILE A 200 -0.06 -2.52 24.87
N GLY A 201 1.12 -2.42 24.25
CA GLY A 201 1.42 -1.38 23.26
C GLY A 201 1.05 -1.91 21.88
N LEU A 202 -0.05 -1.42 21.31
CA LEU A 202 -0.48 -1.80 19.97
C LEU A 202 -0.04 -0.74 18.96
N ILE A 203 0.71 -1.14 17.95
CA ILE A 203 1.11 -0.26 16.85
C ILE A 203 0.32 -0.70 15.62
N GLU A 204 -0.36 0.26 15.01
CA GLU A 204 -1.19 0.05 13.82
C GLU A 204 -0.46 0.68 12.62
N ILE A 205 -0.13 -0.14 11.64
CA ILE A 205 0.52 0.27 10.40
C ILE A 205 -0.55 0.22 9.29
N PRO A 206 -0.91 1.35 8.66
CA PRO A 206 -1.85 1.34 7.54
C PRO A 206 -1.38 0.50 6.34
N GLY A 207 -2.33 -0.14 5.65
CA GLY A 207 -2.09 -0.98 4.46
C GLY A 207 -1.27 -0.30 3.36
N ILE A 208 -1.48 1.00 3.14
CA ILE A 208 -0.73 1.78 2.16
C ILE A 208 0.79 1.83 2.45
N LEU A 209 1.23 1.62 3.70
CA LEU A 209 2.65 1.63 4.06
C LEU A 209 3.34 0.28 3.83
N PHE A 210 2.61 -0.84 3.76
CA PHE A 210 3.19 -2.19 3.60
C PHE A 210 2.71 -2.94 2.34
N GLY A 211 1.67 -2.47 1.66
CA GLY A 211 1.10 -3.10 0.48
C GLY A 211 0.19 -4.27 0.85
N SER A 212 0.50 -5.46 0.34
CA SER A 212 -0.30 -6.68 0.56
C SER A 212 -0.07 -7.32 1.93
N ALA A 213 1.17 -7.30 2.43
CA ALA A 213 1.55 -7.83 3.74
C ALA A 213 2.92 -7.31 4.15
N ILE A 214 3.25 -7.37 5.43
CA ILE A 214 4.61 -7.18 5.92
C ILE A 214 5.41 -8.47 5.67
N LYS A 215 6.63 -8.36 5.15
CA LYS A 215 7.49 -9.50 4.86
C LYS A 215 7.93 -10.17 6.18
N LYS A 216 7.64 -11.46 6.30
CA LYS A 216 8.09 -12.29 7.43
C LYS A 216 9.61 -12.25 7.57
N GLY A 217 10.11 -12.10 8.78
CA GLY A 217 11.53 -12.02 9.11
C GLY A 217 12.15 -10.62 9.03
N SER A 218 11.40 -9.63 8.54
CA SER A 218 11.95 -8.30 8.22
C SER A 218 11.78 -7.27 9.32
N VAL A 219 10.89 -7.52 10.29
CA VAL A 219 10.52 -6.53 11.30
C VAL A 219 11.59 -6.40 12.36
N LYS A 220 12.08 -5.18 12.55
CA LYS A 220 13.00 -4.80 13.62
C LYS A 220 12.49 -3.58 14.34
N LEU A 221 12.56 -3.62 15.66
CA LEU A 221 12.20 -2.50 16.53
C LEU A 221 13.42 -2.11 17.35
N LYS A 222 13.84 -0.85 17.26
CA LYS A 222 14.98 -0.34 17.99
C LYS A 222 14.52 0.73 18.96
N TYR A 223 14.95 0.58 20.21
CA TYR A 223 14.66 1.49 21.29
C TYR A 223 15.92 2.31 21.58
N TYR A 224 15.83 3.63 21.48
CA TYR A 224 16.93 4.54 21.80
C TYR A 224 16.62 5.32 23.07
N ILE A 225 17.61 5.42 23.95
CA ILE A 225 17.57 6.23 25.17
C ILE A 225 18.73 7.23 25.07
N THR A 226 18.42 8.51 25.18
CA THR A 226 19.38 9.63 25.10
C THR A 226 20.34 9.49 23.89
N GLY A 227 19.81 9.07 22.74
CA GLY A 227 20.57 8.88 21.50
C GLY A 227 21.37 7.58 21.38
N THR A 228 21.43 6.73 22.42
CA THR A 228 22.11 5.44 22.39
C THR A 228 21.11 4.30 22.20
N LEU A 229 21.44 3.29 21.38
CA LEU A 229 20.60 2.10 21.22
C LEU A 229 20.55 1.34 22.55
N ALA A 230 19.37 1.32 23.18
CA ALA A 230 19.14 0.65 24.45
C ALA A 230 18.79 -0.84 24.27
N ALA A 231 17.96 -1.17 23.28
CA ALA A 231 17.61 -2.56 22.95
C ALA A 231 17.04 -2.70 21.53
N GLU A 232 17.10 -3.92 20.98
CA GLU A 232 16.53 -4.27 19.67
C GLU A 232 15.68 -5.54 19.76
N LEU A 233 14.46 -5.47 19.21
CA LEU A 233 13.66 -6.64 18.87
C LEU A 233 13.80 -6.98 17.40
N HIS A 234 13.88 -8.27 17.09
CA HIS A 234 13.90 -8.77 15.73
C HIS A 234 13.02 -10.01 15.62
N ASP A 235 12.15 -10.03 14.61
CA ASP A 235 11.50 -11.25 14.15
C ASP A 235 12.50 -12.14 13.40
N LYS A 236 13.35 -12.83 14.16
CA LYS A 236 14.42 -13.69 13.60
C LYS A 236 13.86 -15.00 13.05
N ASN A 237 12.82 -15.53 13.68
CA ASN A 237 12.25 -16.86 13.39
C ASN A 237 11.24 -16.86 12.24
N ARG A 238 10.86 -15.68 11.72
CA ARG A 238 9.84 -15.51 10.65
C ARG A 238 8.46 -16.05 11.02
N ASN A 239 8.26 -16.28 12.31
CA ASN A 239 7.01 -16.74 12.91
C ASN A 239 6.25 -15.54 13.52
N GLY A 240 6.85 -14.33 13.51
CA GLY A 240 6.26 -13.09 13.96
C GLY A 240 6.45 -12.81 15.44
N GLU A 241 7.18 -13.68 16.16
CA GLU A 241 7.67 -13.37 17.50
C GLU A 241 8.77 -12.32 17.43
N LEU A 242 8.62 -11.25 18.20
CA LEU A 242 9.63 -10.21 18.33
C LEU A 242 10.54 -10.55 19.50
N LEU A 243 11.71 -11.10 19.18
CA LEU A 243 12.71 -11.54 20.15
C LEU A 243 13.68 -10.40 20.44
N GLN A 244 14.01 -10.20 21.72
CA GLN A 244 15.07 -9.26 22.07
C GLN A 244 16.44 -9.85 21.74
N VAL A 245 17.09 -9.28 20.72
CA VAL A 245 18.39 -9.75 20.22
C VAL A 245 19.54 -8.99 20.87
N SER A 246 19.33 -7.72 21.21
CA SER A 246 20.33 -6.87 21.86
C SER A 246 19.69 -6.02 22.97
N GLY A 247 20.51 -5.62 23.95
CA GLY A 247 20.11 -4.79 25.06
C GLY A 247 21.33 -4.31 25.86
N THR A 248 21.28 -3.12 26.44
CA THR A 248 22.32 -2.60 27.35
C THR A 248 22.05 -3.00 28.79
N TYR A 249 20.77 -3.09 29.19
CA TYR A 249 20.35 -3.50 30.52
C TYR A 249 19.80 -4.92 30.55
N ASN A 250 20.26 -5.72 31.53
CA ASN A 250 19.87 -7.14 31.68
C ASN A 250 19.95 -7.94 30.37
N ALA A 251 20.97 -7.64 29.55
CA ALA A 251 21.12 -8.17 28.21
C ALA A 251 21.08 -9.70 28.19
N THR A 252 21.83 -10.36 29.08
CA THR A 252 21.88 -11.82 29.20
C THR A 252 20.54 -12.42 29.62
N THR A 253 19.84 -11.78 30.56
CA THR A 253 18.57 -12.26 31.10
C THR A 253 17.41 -12.09 30.13
N ASN A 254 17.45 -11.04 29.30
CA ASN A 254 16.37 -10.71 28.37
C ASN A 254 16.64 -11.15 26.93
N LYS A 255 17.84 -11.66 26.65
CA LYS A 255 18.18 -12.23 25.35
C LYS A 255 17.21 -13.35 24.97
N ASP A 256 16.75 -13.31 23.73
CA ASP A 256 15.82 -14.29 23.13
C ASP A 256 14.46 -14.40 23.85
N LYS A 257 14.10 -13.42 24.69
CA LYS A 257 12.73 -13.29 25.20
C LYS A 257 11.82 -12.65 24.16
N VAL A 258 10.59 -13.17 24.06
CA VAL A 258 9.55 -12.63 23.20
C VAL A 258 8.88 -11.43 23.87
N ALA A 259 9.04 -10.24 23.28
CA ALA A 259 8.45 -9.01 23.77
C ALA A 259 7.09 -8.69 23.14
N GLY A 260 6.72 -9.40 22.07
CA GLY A 260 5.46 -9.20 21.38
C GLY A 260 5.38 -10.01 20.11
N VAL A 261 4.32 -9.77 19.35
CA VAL A 261 4.06 -10.48 18.09
C VAL A 261 3.62 -9.52 16.98
N VAL A 262 3.89 -9.90 15.73
CA VAL A 262 3.50 -9.16 14.52
C VAL A 262 2.38 -9.89 13.79
N LEU A 263 1.32 -9.18 13.42
CA LEU A 263 0.26 -9.63 12.53
C LEU A 263 0.55 -9.12 11.12
N TYR A 264 1.25 -9.92 10.31
CA TYR A 264 1.83 -9.48 9.04
C TYR A 264 0.83 -9.01 8.00
N ASN A 265 -0.32 -9.68 7.92
CA ASN A 265 -1.34 -9.37 6.91
C ASN A 265 -2.21 -8.20 7.34
N GLU A 266 -2.44 -8.08 8.66
CA GLU A 266 -3.31 -7.07 9.24
C GLU A 266 -2.57 -5.75 9.53
N GLY A 267 -1.23 -5.76 9.61
CA GLY A 267 -0.43 -4.57 9.83
C GLY A 267 -0.35 -4.13 11.29
N PHE A 268 -0.47 -5.07 12.24
CA PHE A 268 -0.38 -4.77 13.67
C PHE A 268 0.88 -5.32 14.30
N ILE A 269 1.43 -4.57 15.25
CA ILE A 269 2.47 -5.04 16.17
C ILE A 269 1.92 -4.92 17.59
N ALA A 270 1.83 -6.04 18.30
CA ALA A 270 1.33 -6.08 19.67
C ALA A 270 2.48 -6.42 20.63
N LEU A 271 2.85 -5.45 21.46
CA LEU A 271 3.95 -5.55 22.42
C LEU A 271 3.41 -5.76 23.83
N THR A 272 3.92 -6.78 24.50
CA THR A 272 3.56 -7.18 25.87
C THR A 272 4.77 -7.21 26.82
N GLY A 273 5.98 -6.92 26.31
CA GLY A 273 7.20 -6.93 27.10
C GLY A 273 7.24 -5.78 28.12
N SER A 274 6.98 -6.11 29.38
CA SER A 274 6.92 -5.14 30.50
C SER A 274 8.21 -5.01 31.29
N TRP A 275 9.27 -5.74 30.93
CA TRP A 275 10.54 -5.64 31.63
C TRP A 275 11.25 -4.33 31.34
N ASN A 276 12.00 -3.86 32.33
CA ASN A 276 12.75 -2.62 32.24
C ASN A 276 13.92 -2.74 31.25
N LEU A 277 14.16 -1.69 30.47
CA LEU A 277 15.26 -1.54 29.52
C LEU A 277 16.39 -0.62 30.03
N ASN A 278 16.20 0.08 31.16
CA ASN A 278 17.22 0.91 31.79
C ASN A 278 16.94 1.16 33.28
N ALA A 279 17.93 0.95 34.15
CA ALA A 279 17.76 1.13 35.59
C ALA A 279 17.75 2.60 36.08
N GLY A 280 18.41 3.51 35.37
CA GLY A 280 18.64 4.89 35.80
C GLY A 280 17.91 5.95 34.99
N PHE A 281 17.14 5.55 33.98
CA PHE A 281 16.42 6.46 33.10
C PHE A 281 14.90 6.26 33.24
N GLN A 282 14.18 7.37 33.30
CA GLN A 282 12.72 7.41 33.30
C GLN A 282 12.26 8.53 32.38
N ASP A 283 11.08 8.33 31.78
CA ASP A 283 10.44 9.29 30.87
C ASP A 283 8.93 9.26 31.06
N GLN A 284 8.21 10.17 30.41
CA GLN A 284 6.77 10.37 30.63
C GLN A 284 5.90 9.58 29.64
N TYR A 285 6.03 8.25 29.63
CA TYR A 285 5.43 7.39 28.60
C TYR A 285 3.89 7.30 28.61
N ILE A 286 3.26 7.51 29.77
CA ILE A 286 1.81 7.32 29.94
C ILE A 286 1.08 8.66 29.86
N SER A 287 1.58 9.66 30.58
CA SER A 287 0.99 11.00 30.66
C SER A 287 2.03 12.01 31.14
N ALA A 288 1.80 13.27 30.81
CA ALA A 288 2.64 14.36 31.27
C ALA A 288 2.73 14.38 32.81
N GLY A 289 3.95 14.46 33.33
CA GLY A 289 4.27 14.46 34.76
C GLY A 289 4.49 13.09 35.40
N THR A 290 4.10 11.98 34.76
CA THR A 290 4.28 10.62 35.31
C THR A 290 5.52 9.96 34.73
N HIS A 291 6.60 9.87 35.51
CA HIS A 291 7.86 9.26 35.08
C HIS A 291 7.84 7.75 35.31
N THR A 292 8.07 6.97 34.26
CA THR A 292 8.16 5.51 34.33
C THR A 292 9.40 5.01 33.60
N HIS A 293 9.85 3.81 33.98
CA HIS A 293 11.01 3.19 33.33
C HIS A 293 10.66 2.70 31.91
N PRO A 294 11.64 2.74 30.97
CA PRO A 294 11.44 2.27 29.60
C PRO A 294 11.14 0.78 29.56
N SER A 295 10.11 0.40 28.80
CA SER A 295 9.77 -0.99 28.52
C SER A 295 9.15 -1.12 27.12
N TRP A 296 9.04 -2.34 26.60
CA TRP A 296 8.53 -2.56 25.24
C TRP A 296 7.04 -2.23 25.10
N VAL A 297 6.24 -2.28 26.17
CA VAL A 297 4.83 -1.84 26.14
C VAL A 297 4.68 -0.33 25.88
N TYR A 298 5.71 0.46 26.18
CA TYR A 298 5.79 1.90 25.90
C TYR A 298 6.49 2.23 24.58
N PHE A 299 6.78 1.22 23.76
CA PHE A 299 7.43 1.47 22.48
C PHE A 299 6.51 2.28 21.55
N GLY A 300 7.08 3.28 20.89
CA GLY A 300 6.39 4.10 19.90
C GLY A 300 5.49 5.19 20.47
N VAL A 301 5.64 5.53 21.76
CA VAL A 301 4.93 6.66 22.37
C VAL A 301 5.17 7.93 21.56
N GLY A 302 4.12 8.71 21.32
CA GLY A 302 4.16 9.89 20.45
C GLY A 302 3.81 9.62 18.99
N ALA A 303 3.55 8.37 18.61
CA ALA A 303 3.02 8.03 17.29
C ALA A 303 1.50 8.24 17.24
N ASN A 304 1.06 9.50 17.12
CA ASN A 304 -0.35 9.87 16.98
C ASN A 304 -1.25 9.24 18.06
N ASP A 305 -0.77 9.18 19.30
CA ASP A 305 -1.43 8.62 20.48
C ASP A 305 -1.95 9.73 21.43
N ASP A 306 -2.25 10.90 20.88
CA ASP A 306 -2.69 12.13 21.56
C ASP A 306 -1.68 12.74 22.58
N LEU A 307 -0.50 12.14 22.73
CA LEU A 307 0.57 12.72 23.52
C LEU A 307 1.23 13.89 22.79
N SER A 308 1.36 15.03 23.48
CA SER A 308 1.96 16.23 22.89
C SER A 308 3.48 16.10 22.76
N ALA A 309 4.05 16.80 21.77
CA ALA A 309 5.50 16.99 21.68
C ALA A 309 6.02 17.68 22.95
N GLY A 310 7.25 17.36 23.35
CA GLY A 310 7.90 17.83 24.56
C GLY A 310 7.61 16.99 25.82
N VAL A 311 6.75 15.97 25.74
CA VAL A 311 6.46 15.08 26.89
C VAL A 311 7.50 13.95 27.00
N VAL A 312 7.76 13.24 25.90
CA VAL A 312 8.76 12.16 25.85
C VAL A 312 9.95 12.63 25.03
N THR A 313 10.96 13.16 25.72
CA THR A 313 12.11 13.82 25.08
C THR A 313 13.38 12.99 25.10
N GLY A 314 13.51 12.05 26.04
CA GLY A 314 14.73 11.24 26.18
C GLY A 314 14.68 9.91 25.42
N SER A 315 13.51 9.54 24.90
CA SER A 315 13.28 8.27 24.22
C SER A 315 12.97 8.47 22.74
N ALA A 316 13.57 7.64 21.89
CA ALA A 316 13.24 7.56 20.47
C ALA A 316 13.04 6.11 20.04
N PHE A 317 12.19 5.91 19.05
CA PHE A 317 11.82 4.58 18.59
C PHE A 317 12.03 4.49 17.09
N GLN A 318 12.49 3.34 16.60
CA GLN A 318 12.65 3.10 15.19
C GLN A 318 12.05 1.75 14.82
N ILE A 319 11.25 1.75 13.75
CA ILE A 319 10.59 0.58 13.19
C ILE A 319 11.13 0.39 11.78
N GLU A 320 11.77 -0.75 11.53
CA GLU A 320 12.25 -1.14 10.22
C GLU A 320 11.49 -2.39 9.77
N TYR A 321 10.96 -2.38 8.55
CA TYR A 321 10.36 -3.57 7.96
C TYR A 321 10.40 -3.51 6.43
N GLU A 322 10.16 -4.64 5.79
CA GLU A 322 9.93 -4.72 4.36
C GLU A 322 8.44 -4.99 4.10
N GLY A 323 7.81 -4.18 3.26
CA GLY A 323 6.48 -4.49 2.73
C GLY A 323 6.55 -5.60 1.69
N VAL A 324 5.40 -6.08 1.25
CA VAL A 324 5.25 -6.99 0.11
C VAL A 324 4.23 -6.36 -0.83
N ASN A 325 4.68 -5.98 -2.02
CA ASN A 325 3.79 -5.50 -3.06
C ASN A 325 3.84 -6.45 -4.26
N ASN A 326 2.66 -6.96 -4.63
CA ASN A 326 2.48 -7.88 -5.74
C ASN A 326 1.87 -7.08 -6.90
N VAL A 327 2.69 -6.77 -7.90
CA VAL A 327 2.26 -6.07 -9.12
C VAL A 327 1.93 -7.13 -10.18
N PRO A 328 0.66 -7.30 -10.58
CA PRO A 328 0.31 -8.15 -11.70
C PRO A 328 0.86 -7.51 -12.98
N THR A 329 1.54 -8.31 -13.80
CA THR A 329 2.11 -7.88 -15.09
C THR A 329 1.67 -8.85 -16.17
N LEU A 330 0.96 -8.34 -17.18
CA LEU A 330 0.70 -9.04 -18.43
C LEU A 330 1.81 -8.71 -19.43
N THR A 331 2.50 -9.75 -19.90
CA THR A 331 3.42 -9.64 -21.04
C THR A 331 2.73 -10.23 -22.27
N MET A 332 2.70 -9.45 -23.37
CA MET A 332 2.12 -9.88 -24.64
C MET A 332 3.21 -9.89 -25.71
N PHE A 333 3.28 -10.96 -26.50
CA PHE A 333 4.19 -11.07 -27.63
C PHE A 333 3.43 -10.85 -28.94
N ALA A 334 3.61 -9.67 -29.53
CA ALA A 334 3.04 -9.36 -30.84
C ALA A 334 4.02 -9.78 -31.93
N HIS A 335 3.70 -10.85 -32.63
CA HIS A 335 4.52 -11.42 -33.69
C HIS A 335 4.24 -10.78 -35.05
N ALA A 336 5.30 -10.44 -35.77
CA ALA A 336 5.30 -9.96 -37.14
C ALA A 336 6.09 -10.96 -38.00
N PRO A 337 5.46 -12.09 -38.40
CA PRO A 337 6.15 -13.21 -39.04
C PRO A 337 6.76 -12.85 -40.40
N LYS A 338 7.66 -13.72 -40.88
CA LYS A 338 8.20 -13.63 -42.25
C LYS A 338 7.08 -13.62 -43.27
N ASN A 339 7.31 -12.93 -44.38
CA ASN A 339 6.36 -12.77 -45.48
C ASN A 339 4.98 -12.17 -45.11
N SER A 340 4.88 -11.53 -43.92
CA SER A 340 3.68 -10.84 -43.46
C SER A 340 3.98 -9.37 -43.18
N LEU A 341 2.93 -8.53 -43.20
CA LEU A 341 3.02 -7.08 -42.97
C LEU A 341 3.90 -6.33 -43.98
N ASN A 342 3.97 -6.83 -45.22
CA ASN A 342 4.84 -6.29 -46.28
C ASN A 342 4.27 -5.07 -47.01
N ASN A 343 3.04 -4.65 -46.69
CA ASN A 343 2.38 -3.49 -47.30
C ASN A 343 1.93 -2.50 -46.22
N SER A 344 2.14 -1.21 -46.47
CA SER A 344 1.61 -0.14 -45.62
C SER A 344 0.17 0.20 -46.04
N THR A 345 -0.64 0.65 -45.08
CA THR A 345 -1.95 1.26 -45.37
C THR A 345 -1.86 2.77 -45.63
N ASN A 346 -0.65 3.34 -45.51
CA ASN A 346 -0.42 4.74 -45.81
C ASN A 346 -0.38 4.96 -47.34
N PRO A 347 -1.20 5.88 -47.90
CA PRO A 347 -1.20 6.22 -49.32
C PRO A 347 0.18 6.63 -49.89
N THR A 348 1.09 7.15 -49.05
CA THR A 348 2.45 7.52 -49.47
C THR A 348 3.36 6.34 -49.84
N PHE A 349 2.85 5.11 -49.78
CA PHE A 349 3.53 3.90 -50.23
C PHE A 349 3.54 3.75 -51.76
N ILE A 350 2.66 4.47 -52.47
CA ILE A 350 2.62 4.52 -53.94
C ILE A 350 3.60 5.60 -54.43
N ASP A 351 4.28 5.36 -55.54
CA ASP A 351 5.21 6.31 -56.14
C ASP A 351 4.46 7.55 -56.67
N ALA A 352 4.93 8.74 -56.29
CA ALA A 352 4.25 10.02 -56.54
C ALA A 352 4.14 10.36 -58.02
N THR A 353 4.98 9.77 -58.88
CA THR A 353 4.94 9.96 -60.34
C THR A 353 3.90 9.09 -61.03
N THR A 354 3.14 8.28 -60.30
CA THR A 354 2.16 7.36 -60.88
C THR A 354 0.77 7.99 -60.86
N GLU A 355 0.22 8.29 -62.03
CA GLU A 355 -1.19 8.66 -62.17
C GLU A 355 -2.07 7.43 -61.91
N VAL A 356 -2.67 7.38 -60.72
CA VAL A 356 -3.64 6.34 -60.35
C VAL A 356 -5.04 6.83 -60.70
N SER A 357 -5.51 6.51 -61.91
CA SER A 357 -6.92 6.69 -62.29
C SER A 357 -7.70 5.42 -61.98
N GLY A 358 -8.69 5.51 -61.09
CA GLY A 358 -9.64 4.42 -60.80
C GLY A 358 -10.97 4.70 -61.49
N ASN A 359 -11.46 3.74 -62.29
CA ASN A 359 -12.79 3.84 -62.90
C ASN A 359 -13.79 3.06 -62.04
N ILE A 360 -14.84 3.73 -61.58
CA ILE A 360 -15.95 3.11 -60.84
C ILE A 360 -17.05 2.76 -61.84
N PHE A 361 -17.37 1.47 -61.98
CA PHE A 361 -18.56 1.00 -62.68
C PHE A 361 -19.58 0.46 -61.68
N ILE A 362 -20.86 0.41 -62.08
CA ILE A 362 -22.02 0.03 -61.25
C ILE A 362 -21.86 -1.33 -60.53
N LYS A 363 -21.00 -2.24 -61.04
CA LYS A 363 -20.75 -3.57 -60.43
C LYS A 363 -19.27 -3.97 -60.35
N SER A 364 -18.33 -3.11 -60.72
CA SER A 364 -16.91 -3.45 -60.63
C SER A 364 -16.04 -2.23 -60.33
N PHE A 365 -15.11 -2.43 -59.41
CA PHE A 365 -14.01 -1.50 -59.17
C PHE A 365 -12.76 -2.08 -59.82
N HIS A 366 -12.14 -1.31 -60.71
CA HIS A 366 -10.87 -1.66 -61.32
C HIS A 366 -9.80 -0.68 -60.84
N GLU A 367 -8.91 -1.16 -59.97
CA GLU A 367 -7.71 -0.42 -59.58
C GLU A 367 -6.72 -0.38 -60.75
N SER A 368 -6.03 0.75 -60.94
CA SER A 368 -5.06 0.92 -62.02
C SER A 368 -3.93 -0.10 -61.89
N LYS A 369 -3.80 -0.99 -62.89
CA LYS A 369 -2.69 -1.97 -62.99
C LYS A 369 -1.29 -1.33 -63.06
N LYS A 370 -1.21 0.01 -63.19
CA LYS A 370 0.05 0.76 -63.35
C LYS A 370 0.60 1.33 -62.03
N ALA A 371 -0.09 1.15 -60.89
CA ALA A 371 0.37 1.65 -59.59
C ALA A 371 1.73 1.03 -59.21
N LYS A 372 2.81 1.82 -59.23
CA LYS A 372 4.14 1.40 -58.80
C LYS A 372 4.31 1.65 -57.31
N ILE A 373 4.77 0.64 -56.59
CA ILE A 373 5.14 0.76 -55.18
C ILE A 373 6.44 1.56 -55.10
N LYS A 374 6.48 2.56 -54.22
CA LYS A 374 7.70 3.36 -54.00
C LYS A 374 8.83 2.46 -53.51
N HIS A 375 9.94 2.43 -54.25
CA HIS A 375 11.13 1.71 -53.84
C HIS A 375 11.87 2.51 -52.76
N MET A 376 12.05 1.90 -51.59
CA MET A 376 12.65 2.57 -50.42
C MET A 376 14.05 2.05 -50.06
N SER A 377 14.64 1.14 -50.86
CA SER A 377 15.93 0.54 -50.49
C SER A 377 17.09 1.39 -51.02
N HIS A 378 18.09 1.60 -50.17
CA HIS A 378 19.27 2.40 -50.50
C HIS A 378 20.31 1.51 -51.18
N SER A 379 20.74 1.88 -52.38
CA SER A 379 21.92 1.29 -53.02
C SER A 379 23.17 2.13 -52.70
N LYS A 380 24.31 1.47 -52.49
CA LYS A 380 25.60 2.15 -52.23
C LYS A 380 26.19 2.82 -53.48
N PHE A 381 25.60 2.62 -54.65
CA PHE A 381 26.12 3.08 -55.93
C PHE A 381 25.17 4.13 -56.52
N HIS A 382 25.74 5.27 -56.91
CA HIS A 382 25.01 6.49 -57.29
C HIS A 382 24.07 6.30 -58.51
N ASN A 383 24.24 5.24 -59.31
CA ASN A 383 23.55 5.02 -60.59
C ASN A 383 22.95 3.60 -60.76
N GLN A 384 22.86 2.80 -59.69
CA GLN A 384 22.20 1.49 -59.76
C GLN A 384 21.01 1.46 -58.82
N THR A 385 19.80 1.39 -59.39
CA THR A 385 18.60 1.04 -58.63
C THR A 385 18.69 -0.45 -58.31
N GLY A 386 18.90 -0.79 -57.03
CA GLY A 386 18.91 -2.20 -56.60
C GLY A 386 17.59 -2.90 -56.92
N SER A 387 17.57 -4.24 -56.88
CA SER A 387 16.33 -5.01 -57.05
C SER A 387 15.25 -4.55 -56.08
N PHE A 388 14.00 -4.55 -56.54
CA PHE A 388 12.86 -4.17 -55.70
C PHE A 388 12.70 -5.17 -54.54
N GLU A 389 12.75 -4.66 -53.31
CA GLU A 389 12.47 -5.42 -52.10
C GLU A 389 11.31 -4.75 -51.34
N LYS A 390 10.29 -5.52 -50.98
CA LYS A 390 9.21 -5.01 -50.13
C LYS A 390 9.72 -4.80 -48.72
N GLN A 391 9.46 -3.61 -48.20
CA GLN A 391 9.78 -3.25 -46.84
C GLN A 391 8.74 -2.29 -46.28
N THR A 392 8.47 -2.43 -45.00
CA THR A 392 7.56 -1.59 -44.23
C THR A 392 8.20 -1.17 -42.93
N TYR A 393 7.61 -0.18 -42.27
CA TYR A 393 8.04 0.27 -40.96
C TYR A 393 6.87 0.12 -40.00
N ILE A 394 7.10 -0.64 -38.92
CA ILE A 394 6.13 -0.77 -37.83
C ILE A 394 6.41 0.37 -36.85
N SER A 395 5.45 1.28 -36.70
CA SER A 395 5.55 2.43 -35.78
C SER A 395 4.63 2.29 -34.56
N GLN A 396 3.51 1.57 -34.71
CA GLN A 396 2.48 1.43 -33.69
C GLN A 396 1.87 0.04 -33.76
N ILE A 397 1.45 -0.47 -32.60
CA ILE A 397 0.77 -1.76 -32.46
C ILE A 397 -0.54 -1.50 -31.71
N GLY A 398 -1.67 -1.77 -32.36
CA GLY A 398 -3.00 -1.68 -31.74
C GLY A 398 -3.38 -3.01 -31.09
N ILE A 399 -3.90 -2.95 -29.87
CA ILE A 399 -4.43 -4.09 -29.13
C ILE A 399 -5.95 -3.98 -29.14
N TYR A 400 -6.62 -5.06 -29.53
CA TYR A 400 -8.07 -5.11 -29.70
C TYR A 400 -8.68 -6.15 -28.78
N ASP A 401 -9.92 -5.91 -28.34
CA ASP A 401 -10.73 -6.91 -27.61
C ASP A 401 -11.34 -7.95 -28.57
N GLU A 402 -12.12 -8.89 -28.02
CA GLU A 402 -12.80 -9.94 -28.80
C GLU A 402 -13.82 -9.40 -29.81
N ASN A 403 -14.32 -8.18 -29.60
CA ASN A 403 -15.28 -7.49 -30.45
C ASN A 403 -14.61 -6.55 -31.48
N ASN A 404 -13.28 -6.57 -31.57
CA ASN A 404 -12.46 -5.66 -32.38
C ASN A 404 -12.54 -4.17 -31.98
N ASN A 405 -12.86 -3.87 -30.72
CA ASN A 405 -12.68 -2.53 -30.16
C ASN A 405 -11.22 -2.33 -29.79
N LEU A 406 -10.65 -1.18 -30.15
CA LEU A 406 -9.29 -0.82 -29.81
C LEU A 406 -9.20 -0.48 -28.31
N ILE A 407 -8.46 -1.27 -27.54
CA ILE A 407 -8.29 -1.10 -26.08
C ILE A 407 -6.95 -0.44 -25.71
N ALA A 408 -5.92 -0.56 -26.55
CA ALA A 408 -4.63 0.09 -26.31
C ALA A 408 -3.82 0.29 -27.59
N ILE A 409 -2.92 1.28 -27.59
CA ILE A 409 -1.94 1.53 -28.67
C ILE A 409 -0.54 1.60 -28.06
N ALA A 410 0.33 0.67 -28.45
CA ALA A 410 1.74 0.73 -28.15
C ALA A 410 2.49 1.47 -29.27
N LYS A 411 3.02 2.66 -28.97
CA LYS A 411 3.82 3.46 -29.91
C LYS A 411 5.30 3.16 -29.72
N LEU A 412 6.03 3.01 -30.82
CA LEU A 412 7.49 2.86 -30.82
C LEU A 412 8.14 4.24 -31.00
N ALA A 413 9.20 4.53 -30.25
CA ALA A 413 9.94 5.78 -30.37
C ALA A 413 10.55 5.97 -31.76
N ASN A 414 11.13 4.89 -32.31
CA ASN A 414 11.65 4.82 -33.67
C ASN A 414 10.95 3.69 -34.44
N PRO A 415 10.38 3.94 -35.63
CA PRO A 415 9.77 2.90 -36.44
C PRO A 415 10.76 1.79 -36.81
N VAL A 416 10.37 0.53 -36.64
CA VAL A 416 11.25 -0.62 -36.89
C VAL A 416 11.03 -1.14 -38.29
N ARG A 417 12.11 -1.24 -39.07
CA ARG A 417 12.12 -1.77 -40.44
C ARG A 417 11.81 -3.27 -40.46
N LYS A 418 10.78 -3.65 -41.21
CA LYS A 418 10.35 -5.02 -41.51
C LYS A 418 10.56 -5.31 -43.00
N THR A 419 11.28 -6.40 -43.30
CA THR A 419 11.44 -6.96 -44.64
C THR A 419 10.74 -8.32 -44.72
N GLU A 420 10.56 -8.86 -45.94
CA GLU A 420 9.90 -10.15 -46.13
C GLU A 420 10.64 -11.30 -45.41
N SER A 421 11.98 -11.25 -45.43
CA SER A 421 12.84 -12.28 -44.83
C SER A 421 12.99 -12.17 -43.31
N ARG A 422 12.69 -10.99 -42.73
CA ARG A 422 12.90 -10.72 -41.31
C ARG A 422 11.67 -11.09 -40.50
N ASP A 423 11.88 -11.80 -39.40
CA ASP A 423 10.86 -12.00 -38.36
C ASP A 423 11.07 -10.99 -37.24
N LEU A 424 9.99 -10.46 -36.66
CA LEU A 424 10.05 -9.51 -35.56
C LEU A 424 9.02 -9.90 -34.49
N THR A 425 9.42 -9.79 -33.23
CA THR A 425 8.51 -9.97 -32.10
C THR A 425 8.61 -8.73 -31.21
N PHE A 426 7.47 -8.12 -30.93
CA PHE A 426 7.38 -7.00 -30.01
C PHE A 426 6.88 -7.50 -28.66
N LYS A 427 7.70 -7.30 -27.63
CA LYS A 427 7.34 -7.58 -26.25
C LYS A 427 6.65 -6.37 -25.65
N LEU A 428 5.37 -6.50 -25.38
CA LEU A 428 4.54 -5.49 -24.73
C LEU A 428 4.38 -5.89 -23.25
N LYS A 429 4.51 -4.92 -22.34
CA LYS A 429 4.27 -5.13 -20.91
C LYS A 429 3.20 -4.16 -20.43
N LEU A 430 2.24 -4.69 -19.70
CA LEU A 430 1.19 -3.95 -19.02
C LEU A 430 1.21 -4.34 -17.55
N ASP A 431 1.48 -3.36 -16.69
CA ASP A 431 1.43 -3.50 -15.25
C ASP A 431 0.05 -3.01 -14.76
N PHE A 432 -0.58 -3.75 -13.85
CA PHE A 432 -1.92 -3.47 -13.31
C PHE A 432 -1.89 -2.94 -11.88
#